data_AF-A0A5E8VB26-F1
#
_entry.id   AF-A0A5E8VB26-F1
#
_cell.length_a   1.000
_cell.length_b   1.000
_cell.length_c   1.000
_cell.angle_alpha   90.00
_cell.angle_beta   90.00
_cell.angle_gamma   90.00
#
_symmetry.space_group_name_H-M   'P 1'
#
loop_
_entity.id
_entity.type
_entity.pdbx_description
1 polymer ?
#
loop_
_entity_poly.entity_id
_entity_poly.type
_entity_poly.pdbx_seq_one_letter_code
_entity_poly.pdbx_strand_id
1 'polypeptide(L)'
;MIVRLLREPLLQFLALGAALFAIYGLAGKREAEAPEKIVVSASQVTNLGDAFVRTWRRPPNEEELRGLIDDYIRDEVFYREGRAAGLDRDDVIIRRRVRHKMEFLASEMSVPEPSEAELAAYLASNPERFRAEDQLAFHHVFLSATRRADTIDSDSKQLAGILARADQAADATALGDAFLLGEEFRDVSPTKLTSIFGESFAKQISAMEKGRWQGPISSSFGQHFVFISERMPGNLPPLDAVRAAVHREWTNARRLEIEQKLYASLRSRYEIVVEQPGARATKAASR
;
A
#
# COMPACT_ATOMS: atom_id res chain seq x y z
N MET A 1 -14.20 34.14 69.18
CA MET A 1 -13.20 34.42 68.13
C MET A 1 -13.09 33.28 67.11
N ILE A 2 -12.99 32.01 67.55
CA ILE A 2 -12.85 30.82 66.67
C ILE A 2 -14.04 30.60 65.69
N VAL A 3 -15.27 30.83 66.13
CA VAL A 3 -16.48 30.64 65.30
C VAL A 3 -16.60 31.65 64.14
N ARG A 4 -15.90 32.79 64.23
CA ARG A 4 -15.91 33.82 63.19
C ARG A 4 -14.96 33.47 62.04
N LEU A 5 -13.79 32.90 62.35
CA LEU A 5 -12.84 32.37 61.35
C LEU A 5 -13.44 31.20 60.53
N LEU A 6 -14.27 30.36 61.15
CA LEU A 6 -14.90 29.21 60.49
C LEU A 6 -16.00 29.59 59.47
N ARG A 7 -16.47 30.84 59.48
CA ARG A 7 -17.47 31.38 58.54
C ARG A 7 -16.84 32.22 57.42
N GLU A 8 -15.51 32.37 57.41
CA GLU A 8 -14.85 33.11 56.35
C GLU A 8 -14.74 32.25 55.07
N PRO A 9 -15.28 32.72 53.92
CA PRO A 9 -15.27 31.96 52.67
C PRO A 9 -13.86 31.58 52.22
N LEU A 10 -12.87 32.43 52.51
CA LEU A 10 -11.47 32.19 52.18
C LEU A 10 -10.91 30.97 52.92
N LEU A 11 -11.27 30.82 54.21
CA LEU A 11 -10.79 29.74 55.06
C LEU A 11 -11.42 28.40 54.65
N GLN A 12 -12.69 28.43 54.24
CA GLN A 12 -13.39 27.28 53.66
C GLN A 12 -12.80 26.87 52.31
N PHE A 13 -12.50 27.83 51.44
CA PHE A 13 -11.84 27.58 50.16
C PHE A 13 -10.43 26.99 50.35
N LEU A 14 -9.67 27.51 51.30
CA LEU A 14 -8.33 27.01 51.61
C LEU A 14 -8.37 25.61 52.24
N ALA A 15 -9.34 25.33 53.10
CA ALA A 15 -9.56 24.01 53.66
C ALA A 15 -10.02 22.99 52.62
N LEU A 16 -10.94 23.37 51.72
CA LEU A 16 -11.36 22.55 50.59
C LEU A 16 -10.22 22.32 49.59
N GLY A 17 -9.42 23.35 49.32
CA GLY A 17 -8.22 23.27 48.49
C GLY A 17 -7.20 22.32 49.11
N ALA A 18 -6.92 22.44 50.41
CA ALA A 18 -6.03 21.54 51.13
C ALA A 18 -6.57 20.09 51.17
N ALA A 19 -7.88 19.92 51.35
CA ALA A 19 -8.52 18.61 51.31
C ALA A 19 -8.45 17.99 49.91
N LEU A 20 -8.69 18.77 48.85
CA LEU A 20 -8.55 18.32 47.48
C LEU A 20 -7.10 17.97 47.14
N PHE A 21 -6.14 18.78 47.61
CA PHE A 21 -4.71 18.51 47.44
C PHE A 21 -4.25 17.29 48.22
N ALA A 22 -4.82 17.05 49.42
CA ALA A 22 -4.58 15.86 50.20
C ALA A 22 -5.18 14.61 49.54
N ILE A 23 -6.42 14.68 49.03
CA ILE A 23 -7.06 13.61 48.27
C ILE A 23 -6.28 13.32 46.98
N TYR A 24 -5.83 14.37 46.26
CA TYR A 24 -4.99 14.21 45.08
C TYR A 24 -3.63 13.61 45.43
N GLY A 25 -3.01 14.03 46.53
CA GLY A 25 -1.76 13.47 47.03
C GLY A 25 -1.87 12.02 47.53
N LEU A 26 -3.05 11.61 48.01
CA LEU A 26 -3.36 10.25 48.43
C LEU A 26 -3.79 9.36 47.26
N ALA A 27 -4.50 9.90 46.26
CA ALA A 27 -4.90 9.18 45.04
C ALA A 27 -3.77 9.07 44.02
N GLY A 28 -2.84 10.03 44.00
CA GLY A 28 -1.59 10.02 43.23
C GLY A 28 -0.49 9.18 43.88
N LYS A 29 -0.68 8.75 45.14
CA LYS A 29 0.07 7.67 45.80
C LYS A 29 -0.66 6.34 45.62
N ARG A 30 -0.97 5.96 44.39
CA ARG A 30 -0.79 4.53 44.06
C ARG A 30 0.70 4.32 44.12
N GLU A 31 1.11 3.44 45.04
CA GLU A 31 2.47 3.02 45.31
C GLU A 31 3.38 3.20 44.09
N ALA A 32 4.39 4.06 44.22
CA ALA A 32 5.66 3.72 43.63
C ALA A 32 6.07 2.41 44.30
N GLU A 33 5.68 1.28 43.71
CA GLU A 33 6.19 -0.04 44.09
C GLU A 33 7.71 0.08 44.18
N ALA A 34 8.30 -0.52 45.22
CA ALA A 34 9.74 -0.65 45.42
C ALA A 34 10.46 -0.99 44.10
N PRO A 35 11.71 -0.54 43.88
CA PRO A 35 12.33 -0.52 42.55
C PRO A 35 12.14 -1.87 41.85
N GLU A 36 11.36 -1.86 40.77
CA GLU A 36 10.99 -3.08 40.06
C GLU A 36 12.26 -3.80 39.62
N LYS A 37 12.58 -4.90 40.30
CA LYS A 37 13.76 -5.71 39.98
C LYS A 37 13.72 -6.11 38.51
N ILE A 38 14.70 -5.66 37.73
CA ILE A 38 14.89 -6.13 36.35
C ILE A 38 15.57 -7.50 36.42
N VAL A 39 14.83 -8.55 36.06
CA VAL A 39 15.36 -9.93 35.99
C VAL A 39 15.60 -10.26 34.52
N VAL A 40 16.88 -10.33 34.12
CA VAL A 40 17.26 -10.90 32.84
C VAL A 40 17.35 -12.41 33.02
N SER A 41 16.29 -13.11 32.62
CA SER A 41 16.17 -14.57 32.73
C SER A 41 17.17 -15.30 31.84
N ALA A 42 17.48 -16.56 32.19
CA ALA A 42 18.36 -17.40 31.40
C ALA A 42 17.86 -17.57 29.96
N SER A 43 16.54 -17.67 29.74
CA SER A 43 15.96 -17.75 28.40
C SER A 43 16.14 -16.47 27.59
N GLN A 44 16.08 -15.29 28.22
CA GLN A 44 16.41 -14.03 27.55
C GLN A 44 17.88 -13.97 27.13
N VAL A 45 18.80 -14.41 28.00
CA VAL A 45 20.23 -14.50 27.66
C VAL A 45 20.45 -15.46 26.49
N THR A 46 19.79 -16.64 26.48
CA THR A 46 19.83 -17.57 25.36
C THR A 46 19.30 -16.93 24.07
N ASN A 47 18.16 -16.23 24.13
CA ASN A 47 17.57 -15.58 22.96
C ASN A 47 18.48 -14.49 22.36
N LEU A 48 19.18 -13.72 23.21
CA LEU A 48 20.19 -12.75 22.78
C LEU A 48 21.36 -13.44 22.06
N GLY A 49 21.85 -14.54 22.62
CA GLY A 49 22.87 -15.38 21.98
C GLY A 49 22.43 -15.94 20.63
N ASP A 50 21.22 -16.49 20.55
CA ASP A 50 20.66 -17.05 19.31
C ASP A 50 20.45 -15.97 18.24
N ALA A 51 20.04 -14.76 18.65
CA ALA A 51 19.94 -13.61 17.75
C ALA A 51 21.31 -13.23 17.17
N PHE A 52 22.35 -13.23 18.01
CA PHE A 52 23.72 -13.00 17.56
C PHE A 52 24.16 -14.07 16.55
N VAL A 53 23.90 -15.35 16.82
CA VAL A 53 24.23 -16.46 15.92
C VAL A 53 23.51 -16.33 14.57
N ARG A 54 22.23 -15.94 14.55
CA ARG A 54 21.49 -15.76 13.29
C ARG A 54 22.13 -14.70 12.39
N THR A 55 22.66 -13.62 12.98
CA THR A 55 23.28 -12.51 12.27
C THR A 55 24.74 -12.80 11.87
N TRP A 56 25.55 -13.29 12.82
CA TRP A 56 27.00 -13.40 12.67
C TRP A 56 27.48 -14.83 12.35
N ARG A 57 26.57 -15.81 12.33
CA ARG A 57 26.83 -17.24 12.04
C ARG A 57 27.89 -17.89 12.95
N ARG A 58 28.11 -17.33 14.15
CA ARG A 58 28.95 -17.89 15.22
C ARG A 58 28.40 -17.51 16.59
N PRO A 59 28.73 -18.23 17.68
CA PRO A 59 28.35 -17.82 19.03
C PRO A 59 29.09 -16.53 19.46
N PRO A 60 28.47 -15.70 20.32
CA PRO A 60 29.15 -14.56 20.93
C PRO A 60 30.20 -15.05 21.93
N ASN A 61 31.30 -14.29 22.06
CA ASN A 61 32.22 -14.45 23.19
C ASN A 61 31.64 -13.82 24.47
N GLU A 62 32.34 -13.96 25.60
CA GLU A 62 31.84 -13.46 26.90
C GLU A 62 31.68 -11.93 26.97
N GLU A 63 32.53 -11.16 26.27
CA GLU A 63 32.43 -9.70 26.22
C GLU A 63 31.26 -9.27 25.34
N GLU A 64 31.09 -9.91 24.18
CA GLU A 64 29.98 -9.67 23.27
C GLU A 64 28.63 -10.02 23.93
N LEU A 65 28.56 -11.17 24.62
CA LEU A 65 27.35 -11.57 25.32
C LEU A 65 27.01 -10.60 26.46
N ARG A 66 28.02 -10.15 27.22
CA ARG A 66 27.81 -9.10 28.23
C ARG A 66 27.30 -7.80 27.61
N GLY A 67 27.88 -7.36 26.49
CA GLY A 67 27.41 -6.19 25.77
C GLY A 67 25.94 -6.30 25.33
N LEU A 68 25.51 -7.47 24.84
CA LEU A 68 24.11 -7.73 24.48
C LEU A 68 23.17 -7.66 25.71
N ILE A 69 23.62 -8.18 26.85
CA ILE A 69 22.86 -8.14 28.10
C ILE A 69 22.75 -6.70 28.62
N ASP A 70 23.85 -5.94 28.59
CA ASP A 70 23.88 -4.55 29.05
C ASP A 70 22.99 -3.64 28.20
N ASP A 71 23.00 -3.84 26.88
CA ASP A 71 22.12 -3.13 25.94
C ASP A 71 20.64 -3.46 26.20
N TYR A 72 20.33 -4.75 26.41
CA TYR A 72 18.98 -5.19 26.79
C TYR A 72 18.51 -4.55 28.12
N ILE A 73 19.39 -4.48 29.13
CA ILE A 73 19.08 -3.84 30.41
C ILE A 73 18.82 -2.34 30.19
N ARG A 74 19.64 -1.67 29.37
CA ARG A 74 19.45 -0.25 29.04
C ARG A 74 18.10 0.00 28.39
N ASP A 75 17.73 -0.82 27.42
CA ASP A 75 16.42 -0.76 26.76
C ASP A 75 15.28 -0.91 27.77
N GLU A 76 15.36 -1.89 28.66
CA GLU A 76 14.34 -2.15 29.68
C GLU A 76 14.21 -0.99 30.67
N VAL A 77 15.34 -0.43 31.13
CA VAL A 77 15.36 0.74 32.02
C VAL A 77 14.68 1.93 31.34
N PHE A 78 15.10 2.31 30.13
CA PHE A 78 14.50 3.46 29.45
C PHE A 78 13.04 3.23 29.08
N TYR A 79 12.65 2.00 28.73
CA TYR A 79 11.25 1.68 28.45
C TYR A 79 10.37 1.87 29.68
N ARG A 80 10.78 1.36 30.84
CA ARG A 80 10.03 1.51 32.10
C ARG A 80 9.96 2.96 32.56
N GLU A 81 11.08 3.67 32.54
CA GLU A 81 11.13 5.10 32.92
C GLU A 81 10.29 5.96 31.97
N GLY A 82 10.38 5.71 30.65
CA GLY A 82 9.57 6.42 29.65
C GLY A 82 8.07 6.17 29.81
N ARG A 83 7.68 4.93 30.13
CA ARG A 83 6.29 4.54 30.47
C ARG A 83 5.81 5.22 31.75
N ALA A 84 6.64 5.24 32.80
CA ALA A 84 6.34 5.89 34.07
C ALA A 84 6.17 7.41 33.91
N ALA A 85 7.00 8.03 33.05
CA ALA A 85 6.89 9.43 32.65
C ALA A 85 5.72 9.70 31.68
N GLY A 86 5.02 8.67 31.19
CA GLY A 86 3.89 8.79 30.28
C GLY A 86 4.26 9.24 28.86
N LEU A 87 5.52 9.05 28.43
CA LEU A 87 6.00 9.42 27.10
C LEU A 87 5.34 8.62 25.96
N ASP A 88 4.61 7.55 26.29
CA ASP A 88 3.81 6.76 25.35
C ASP A 88 2.39 7.29 25.14
N ARG A 89 1.93 8.22 25.98
CA ARG A 89 0.56 8.76 25.94
C ARG A 89 0.47 9.83 24.87
N ASP A 90 -0.59 9.75 24.06
CA ASP A 90 -0.90 10.75 23.02
C ASP A 90 0.19 10.98 21.94
N ASP A 91 1.25 10.16 21.93
CA ASP A 91 2.26 10.18 20.87
C ASP A 91 1.76 9.46 19.61
N VAL A 92 1.76 10.18 18.49
CA VAL A 92 1.25 9.69 17.20
C VAL A 92 2.10 8.54 16.64
N ILE A 93 3.42 8.57 16.85
CA ILE A 93 4.35 7.56 16.34
C ILE A 93 4.13 6.25 17.10
N ILE A 94 4.04 6.31 18.43
CA ILE A 94 3.81 5.14 19.28
C ILE A 94 2.42 4.57 19.00
N ARG A 95 1.37 5.41 18.92
CA ARG A 95 0.01 4.96 18.55
C ARG A 95 -0.03 4.27 17.19
N ARG A 96 0.64 4.84 16.17
CA ARG A 96 0.74 4.22 14.84
C ARG A 96 1.49 2.89 14.89
N ARG A 97 2.60 2.81 15.64
CA ARG A 97 3.38 1.57 15.78
C ARG A 97 2.56 0.45 16.44
N VAL A 98 1.77 0.76 17.47
CA VAL A 98 0.89 -0.22 18.12
C VAL A 98 -0.21 -0.68 17.16
N ARG A 99 -0.83 0.25 16.40
CA ARG A 99 -1.80 -0.12 15.36
C ARG A 99 -1.20 -1.08 14.34
N HIS A 100 -0.05 -0.75 13.77
CA HIS A 100 0.60 -1.63 12.78
C HIS A 100 0.98 -2.99 13.38
N LYS A 101 1.39 -3.06 14.66
CA LYS A 101 1.61 -4.35 15.34
C LYS A 101 0.31 -5.17 15.46
N MET A 102 -0.82 -4.53 15.76
CA MET A 102 -2.11 -5.20 15.79
C MET A 102 -2.56 -5.69 14.41
N GLU A 103 -2.36 -4.88 13.36
CA GLU A 103 -2.61 -5.27 11.97
C GLU A 103 -1.70 -6.42 11.51
N PHE A 104 -0.42 -6.39 11.89
CA PHE A 104 0.51 -7.48 11.63
C PHE A 104 0.05 -8.79 12.28
N LEU A 105 -0.28 -8.77 13.58
CA LEU A 105 -0.82 -9.95 14.27
C LEU A 105 -2.12 -10.47 13.63
N ALA A 106 -2.94 -9.56 13.10
CA ALA A 106 -4.14 -9.94 12.37
C ALA A 106 -3.81 -10.64 11.04
N SER A 107 -2.80 -10.18 10.32
CA SER A 107 -2.38 -10.75 9.03
C SER A 107 -1.69 -12.13 9.15
N GLU A 108 -1.13 -12.44 10.32
CA GLU A 108 -0.58 -13.76 10.66
C GLU A 108 -1.64 -14.80 11.05
N MET A 109 -2.92 -14.41 11.14
CA MET A 109 -3.98 -15.39 11.36
C MET A 109 -4.01 -16.42 10.22
N SER A 110 -4.07 -17.70 10.62
CA SER A 110 -4.10 -18.81 9.67
C SER A 110 -5.34 -18.72 8.79
N VAL A 111 -5.10 -18.71 7.48
CA VAL A 111 -6.15 -18.89 6.47
C VAL A 111 -6.27 -20.40 6.23
N PRO A 112 -7.46 -21.00 6.38
CA PRO A 112 -7.67 -22.41 6.04
C PRO A 112 -7.30 -22.68 4.58
N GLU A 113 -6.73 -23.85 4.33
CA GLU A 113 -6.40 -24.26 2.96
C GLU A 113 -7.70 -24.39 2.13
N PRO A 114 -7.80 -23.74 0.96
CA PRO A 114 -9.02 -23.79 0.16
C PRO A 114 -9.22 -25.16 -0.48
N SER A 115 -10.49 -25.57 -0.55
CA SER A 115 -10.91 -26.72 -1.36
C SER A 115 -10.91 -26.41 -2.85
N GLU A 116 -10.88 -27.45 -3.68
CA GLU A 116 -11.06 -27.33 -5.14
C GLU A 116 -12.31 -26.54 -5.52
N ALA A 117 -13.42 -26.81 -4.82
CA ALA A 117 -14.71 -26.16 -5.08
C ALA A 117 -14.65 -24.66 -4.80
N GLU A 118 -13.93 -24.24 -3.76
CA GLU A 118 -13.74 -22.82 -3.43
C GLU A 118 -12.86 -22.12 -4.46
N LEU A 119 -11.79 -22.76 -4.94
CA LEU A 119 -10.94 -22.21 -5.99
C LEU A 119 -11.70 -22.08 -7.32
N ALA A 120 -12.49 -23.09 -7.68
CA ALA A 120 -13.32 -23.06 -8.88
C ALA A 120 -14.40 -21.96 -8.80
N ALA A 121 -15.08 -21.83 -7.66
CA ALA A 121 -16.06 -20.79 -7.43
C ALA A 121 -15.42 -19.39 -7.49
N TYR A 122 -14.23 -19.23 -6.91
CA TYR A 122 -13.50 -17.96 -6.92
C TYR A 122 -13.03 -17.55 -8.32
N LEU A 123 -12.57 -18.51 -9.12
CA LEU A 123 -12.24 -18.28 -10.53
C LEU A 123 -13.48 -17.83 -11.31
N ALA A 124 -14.61 -18.52 -11.13
CA ALA A 124 -15.87 -18.23 -11.82
C ALA A 124 -16.47 -16.86 -11.41
N SER A 125 -16.31 -16.45 -10.15
CA SER A 125 -16.80 -15.14 -9.68
C SER A 125 -15.86 -13.98 -9.99
N ASN A 126 -14.62 -14.25 -10.43
CA ASN A 126 -13.60 -13.22 -10.71
C ASN A 126 -12.91 -13.40 -12.08
N PRO A 127 -13.67 -13.58 -13.19
CA PRO A 127 -13.09 -13.93 -14.48
C PRO A 127 -12.10 -12.87 -15.01
N GLU A 128 -12.38 -11.58 -14.80
CA GLU A 128 -11.51 -10.48 -15.26
C GLU A 128 -10.12 -10.49 -14.64
N ARG A 129 -9.92 -11.10 -13.47
CA ARG A 129 -8.61 -11.16 -12.79
C ARG A 129 -7.72 -12.28 -13.33
N PHE A 130 -8.31 -13.29 -13.97
CA PHE A 130 -7.62 -14.50 -14.37
C PHE A 130 -7.67 -14.76 -15.88
N ARG A 131 -8.52 -14.05 -16.61
CA ARG A 131 -8.53 -14.13 -18.06
C ARG A 131 -7.20 -13.65 -18.63
N ALA A 132 -6.78 -14.28 -19.72
CA ALA A 132 -5.69 -13.75 -20.51
C ALA A 132 -6.03 -12.33 -20.98
N GLU A 133 -5.01 -11.50 -21.20
CA GLU A 133 -5.22 -10.21 -21.85
C GLU A 133 -5.66 -10.42 -23.30
N ASP A 134 -6.48 -9.50 -23.80
CA ASP A 134 -6.82 -9.44 -25.22
C ASP A 134 -5.54 -9.32 -26.04
N GLN A 135 -5.47 -10.08 -27.13
CA GLN A 135 -4.35 -10.04 -28.07
C GLN A 135 -4.78 -9.28 -29.32
N LEU A 136 -3.84 -8.56 -29.91
CA LEU A 136 -4.04 -7.85 -31.16
C LEU A 136 -2.95 -8.19 -32.16
N ALA A 137 -3.36 -8.27 -33.41
CA ALA A 137 -2.46 -8.26 -34.56
C ALA A 137 -2.65 -6.94 -35.30
N PHE A 138 -1.53 -6.29 -35.59
CA PHE A 138 -1.54 -5.02 -36.32
C PHE A 138 -0.30 -4.84 -37.16
N HIS A 139 -0.47 -4.04 -38.20
CA HIS A 139 0.63 -3.45 -38.95
C HIS A 139 0.76 -1.98 -38.55
N HIS A 140 1.96 -1.44 -38.64
CA HIS A 140 2.14 0.00 -38.53
C HIS A 140 2.98 0.58 -39.65
N VAL A 141 2.84 1.87 -39.91
CA VAL A 141 3.79 2.67 -40.67
C VAL A 141 4.43 3.64 -39.69
N PHE A 142 5.74 3.53 -39.51
CA PHE A 142 6.50 4.34 -38.57
C PHE A 142 7.10 5.58 -39.25
N LEU A 143 7.10 6.72 -38.55
CA LEU A 143 7.84 7.93 -38.89
C LEU A 143 8.77 8.28 -37.72
N SER A 144 10.07 8.24 -37.96
CA SER A 144 11.10 8.41 -36.93
C SER A 144 11.24 9.86 -36.51
N ALA A 145 11.08 10.14 -35.21
CA ALA A 145 11.27 11.49 -34.67
C ALA A 145 12.69 12.02 -34.88
N THR A 146 13.70 11.14 -34.89
CA THR A 146 15.10 11.52 -35.07
C THR A 146 15.46 11.73 -36.54
N ARG A 147 14.99 10.87 -37.45
CA ARG A 147 15.29 11.02 -38.90
C ARG A 147 14.49 12.13 -39.57
N ARG A 148 13.30 12.42 -39.05
CA ARG A 148 12.34 13.38 -39.64
C ARG A 148 12.10 14.58 -38.74
N ALA A 149 13.08 14.97 -37.93
CA ALA A 149 12.93 16.00 -36.90
C ALA A 149 12.24 17.29 -37.40
N ASP A 150 12.58 17.72 -38.62
CA ASP A 150 12.04 18.95 -39.22
C ASP A 150 10.82 18.75 -40.13
N THR A 151 10.54 17.51 -40.56
CA THR A 151 9.52 17.19 -41.58
C THR A 151 8.41 16.27 -41.08
N ILE A 152 8.49 15.76 -39.84
CA ILE A 152 7.57 14.74 -39.35
C ILE A 152 6.10 15.17 -39.45
N ASP A 153 5.80 16.45 -39.19
CA ASP A 153 4.42 16.96 -39.27
C ASP A 153 3.89 17.03 -40.72
N SER A 154 4.73 17.42 -41.69
CA SER A 154 4.34 17.43 -43.10
C SER A 154 4.21 16.00 -43.65
N ASP A 155 5.16 15.15 -43.30
CA ASP A 155 5.21 13.76 -43.75
C ASP A 155 4.03 12.96 -43.18
N SER A 156 3.70 13.20 -41.92
CA SER A 156 2.53 12.63 -41.24
C SER A 156 1.22 13.03 -41.92
N LYS A 157 1.05 14.30 -42.29
CA LYS A 157 -0.14 14.77 -43.04
C LYS A 157 -0.24 14.13 -44.41
N GLN A 158 0.87 14.01 -45.13
CA GLN A 158 0.90 13.36 -46.44
C GLN A 158 0.54 11.87 -46.32
N LEU A 159 1.15 11.17 -45.35
CA LEU A 159 0.91 9.76 -45.11
C LEU A 159 -0.54 9.49 -44.69
N ALA A 160 -1.13 10.34 -43.83
CA ALA A 160 -2.54 10.26 -43.48
C ALA A 160 -3.46 10.32 -44.71
N GLY A 161 -3.15 11.21 -45.68
CA GLY A 161 -3.92 11.32 -46.93
C GLY A 161 -3.80 10.09 -47.85
N ILE A 162 -2.66 9.42 -47.85
CA ILE A 162 -2.43 8.16 -48.58
C ILE A 162 -3.21 7.03 -47.92
N LEU A 163 -3.05 6.86 -46.61
CA LEU A 163 -3.65 5.76 -45.84
C LEU A 163 -5.18 5.87 -45.72
N ALA A 164 -5.73 7.10 -45.75
CA ALA A 164 -7.19 7.30 -45.78
C ALA A 164 -7.88 6.73 -47.03
N ARG A 165 -7.12 6.46 -48.10
CA ARG A 165 -7.61 5.88 -49.36
C ARG A 165 -7.25 4.39 -49.50
N ALA A 166 -6.53 3.83 -48.52
CA ALA A 166 -6.12 2.44 -48.55
C ALA A 166 -7.19 1.58 -47.87
N ASP A 167 -7.83 0.71 -48.65
CA ASP A 167 -8.87 -0.21 -48.15
C ASP A 167 -8.29 -1.45 -47.44
N GLN A 168 -6.98 -1.70 -47.57
CA GLN A 168 -6.29 -2.84 -46.97
C GLN A 168 -5.00 -2.40 -46.27
N ALA A 169 -4.32 -3.35 -45.62
CA ALA A 169 -2.98 -3.14 -45.10
C ALA A 169 -2.06 -2.75 -46.28
N ALA A 170 -1.77 -1.47 -46.41
CA ALA A 170 -0.81 -0.95 -47.37
C ALA A 170 0.59 -1.46 -46.99
N ASP A 171 1.48 -1.56 -47.98
CA ASP A 171 2.86 -1.97 -47.74
C ASP A 171 3.57 -0.94 -46.87
N ALA A 172 3.66 -1.24 -45.57
CA ALA A 172 4.26 -0.39 -44.56
C ALA A 172 5.74 -0.10 -44.84
N THR A 173 6.45 -1.11 -45.36
CA THR A 173 7.87 -1.00 -45.72
C THR A 173 8.14 0.00 -46.84
N ALA A 174 7.18 0.21 -47.73
CA ALA A 174 7.29 1.19 -48.81
C ALA A 174 6.89 2.61 -48.41
N LEU A 175 6.07 2.75 -47.36
CA LEU A 175 5.45 4.02 -46.96
C LEU A 175 6.12 4.69 -45.75
N GLY A 176 6.87 3.92 -44.97
CA GLY A 176 7.41 4.34 -43.68
C GLY A 176 8.93 4.28 -43.58
N ASP A 177 9.37 4.67 -42.39
CA ASP A 177 10.73 4.54 -41.90
C ASP A 177 10.91 3.16 -41.27
N ALA A 178 12.01 2.45 -41.56
CA ALA A 178 12.25 1.13 -40.97
C ALA A 178 12.20 1.15 -39.42
N PHE A 179 11.36 0.29 -38.84
CA PHE A 179 11.30 0.07 -37.39
C PHE A 179 12.10 -1.16 -36.95
N LEU A 180 12.88 -1.05 -35.88
CA LEU A 180 13.81 -2.10 -35.44
C LEU A 180 13.11 -3.42 -35.10
N LEU A 181 11.86 -3.35 -34.61
CA LEU A 181 11.08 -4.53 -34.23
C LEU A 181 10.19 -5.06 -35.36
N GLY A 182 10.38 -4.55 -36.58
CA GLY A 182 9.55 -4.88 -37.74
C GLY A 182 8.24 -4.10 -37.78
N GLU A 183 7.55 -4.20 -38.92
CA GLU A 183 6.32 -3.44 -39.19
C GLU A 183 5.04 -4.20 -38.83
N GLU A 184 5.15 -5.49 -38.48
CA GLU A 184 4.04 -6.39 -38.14
C GLU A 184 4.20 -6.93 -36.73
N PHE A 185 3.11 -6.86 -35.97
CA PHE A 185 2.98 -7.36 -34.62
C PHE A 185 1.83 -8.35 -34.56
N ARG A 186 2.09 -9.55 -34.04
CA ARG A 186 1.10 -10.63 -33.87
C ARG A 186 1.04 -11.03 -32.40
N ASP A 187 -0.15 -11.40 -31.94
CA ASP A 187 -0.40 -11.89 -30.58
C ASP A 187 0.21 -10.97 -29.49
N VAL A 188 -0.03 -9.66 -29.61
CA VAL A 188 0.52 -8.67 -28.68
C VAL A 188 -0.54 -8.25 -27.67
N SER A 189 -0.20 -8.31 -26.38
CA SER A 189 -1.08 -7.83 -25.30
C SER A 189 -0.92 -6.33 -25.02
N PRO A 190 -1.91 -5.67 -24.38
CA PRO A 190 -1.78 -4.32 -23.84
C PRO A 190 -0.55 -4.09 -22.96
N THR A 191 -0.21 -5.04 -22.08
CA THR A 191 1.02 -4.98 -21.28
C THR A 191 2.27 -4.94 -22.16
N LYS A 192 2.32 -5.78 -23.19
CA LYS A 192 3.45 -5.80 -24.13
C LYS A 192 3.53 -4.52 -24.97
N LEU A 193 2.39 -3.99 -25.43
CA LEU A 193 2.32 -2.69 -26.11
C LEU A 193 2.86 -1.56 -25.25
N THR A 194 2.47 -1.54 -23.97
CA THR A 194 2.92 -0.52 -23.01
C THR A 194 4.44 -0.60 -22.81
N SER A 195 4.98 -1.81 -22.71
CA SER A 195 6.43 -2.02 -22.58
C SER A 195 7.23 -1.60 -23.81
N ILE A 196 6.65 -1.70 -25.02
CA ILE A 196 7.36 -1.35 -26.27
C ILE A 196 7.17 0.13 -26.58
N PHE A 197 5.92 0.60 -26.66
CA PHE A 197 5.57 1.92 -27.21
C PHE A 197 5.14 2.95 -26.15
N GLY A 198 4.90 2.51 -24.92
CA GLY A 198 4.43 3.35 -23.82
C GLY A 198 2.91 3.32 -23.61
N GLU A 199 2.49 3.82 -22.44
CA GLU A 199 1.10 3.74 -21.96
C GLU A 199 0.12 4.51 -22.87
N SER A 200 0.49 5.71 -23.32
CA SER A 200 -0.35 6.52 -24.21
C SER A 200 -0.66 5.81 -25.53
N PHE A 201 0.34 5.12 -26.09
CA PHE A 201 0.19 4.36 -27.33
C PHE A 201 -0.75 3.16 -27.14
N ALA A 202 -0.53 2.37 -26.09
CA ALA A 202 -1.35 1.21 -25.77
C ALA A 202 -2.83 1.60 -25.54
N LYS A 203 -3.06 2.73 -24.84
CA LYS A 203 -4.40 3.26 -24.61
C LYS A 203 -5.11 3.68 -25.90
N GLN A 204 -4.39 4.35 -26.81
CA GLN A 204 -4.95 4.77 -28.10
C GLN A 204 -5.27 3.57 -29.00
N ILE A 205 -4.35 2.61 -29.13
CA ILE A 205 -4.61 1.37 -29.88
C ILE A 205 -5.81 0.61 -29.33
N SER A 206 -6.00 0.57 -28.01
CA SER A 206 -7.11 -0.19 -27.41
C SER A 206 -8.49 0.32 -27.86
N ALA A 207 -8.62 1.61 -28.21
CA ALA A 207 -9.86 2.23 -28.68
C ALA A 207 -10.06 2.18 -30.21
N MET A 208 -9.08 1.70 -30.96
CA MET A 208 -9.11 1.73 -32.43
C MET A 208 -9.98 0.65 -33.05
N GLU A 209 -10.61 0.95 -34.18
CA GLU A 209 -11.39 -0.04 -34.93
C GLU A 209 -10.47 -0.95 -35.75
N LYS A 210 -10.89 -2.21 -35.95
CA LYS A 210 -10.24 -3.16 -36.85
C LYS A 210 -10.52 -2.77 -38.31
N GLY A 211 -9.57 -3.06 -39.20
CA GLY A 211 -9.78 -2.99 -40.65
C GLY A 211 -9.62 -1.61 -41.28
N ARG A 212 -9.05 -0.64 -40.54
CA ARG A 212 -8.74 0.70 -41.08
C ARG A 212 -7.44 1.25 -40.50
N TRP A 213 -6.74 2.04 -41.31
CA TRP A 213 -5.57 2.80 -40.85
C TRP A 213 -6.00 3.95 -39.94
N GLN A 214 -5.34 4.08 -38.79
CA GLN A 214 -5.60 5.13 -37.80
C GLN A 214 -4.28 5.71 -37.30
N GLY A 215 -4.25 7.02 -37.03
CA GLY A 215 -3.06 7.74 -36.58
C GLY A 215 -3.11 9.23 -36.97
N PRO A 216 -2.04 9.99 -36.69
CA PRO A 216 -0.80 9.54 -36.07
C PRO A 216 -0.94 9.27 -34.56
N ILE A 217 -0.31 8.21 -34.07
CA ILE A 217 -0.13 7.92 -32.64
C ILE A 217 1.33 8.12 -32.26
N SER A 218 1.59 8.92 -31.23
CA SER A 218 2.95 9.16 -30.76
C SER A 218 3.43 8.07 -29.79
N SER A 219 4.69 7.67 -29.94
CA SER A 219 5.47 6.85 -29.00
C SER A 219 6.80 7.53 -28.69
N SER A 220 7.64 6.90 -27.85
CA SER A 220 9.02 7.34 -27.63
C SER A 220 9.91 7.28 -28.88
N PHE A 221 9.50 6.54 -29.92
CA PHE A 221 10.27 6.40 -31.15
C PHE A 221 9.90 7.44 -32.22
N GLY A 222 8.67 7.96 -32.18
CA GLY A 222 8.14 8.87 -33.18
C GLY A 222 6.63 8.70 -33.37
N GLN A 223 6.16 8.89 -34.61
CA GLN A 223 4.74 8.77 -34.94
C GLN A 223 4.46 7.46 -35.66
N HIS A 224 3.29 6.87 -35.41
CA HIS A 224 2.86 5.63 -36.03
C HIS A 224 1.45 5.76 -36.58
N PHE A 225 1.24 5.22 -37.76
CA PHE A 225 -0.10 4.90 -38.26
C PHE A 225 -0.31 3.41 -38.13
N VAL A 226 -1.43 2.98 -37.59
CA VAL A 226 -1.68 1.59 -37.20
C VAL A 226 -2.89 1.05 -37.96
N PHE A 227 -2.77 -0.15 -38.49
CA PHE A 227 -3.85 -0.95 -39.05
C PHE A 227 -4.04 -2.20 -38.20
N ILE A 228 -5.13 -2.27 -37.46
CA ILE A 228 -5.45 -3.45 -36.66
C ILE A 228 -6.08 -4.49 -37.59
N SER A 229 -5.36 -5.59 -37.82
CA SER A 229 -5.81 -6.70 -38.65
C SER A 229 -6.67 -7.68 -37.86
N GLU A 230 -6.37 -7.89 -36.58
CA GLU A 230 -7.11 -8.82 -35.74
C GLU A 230 -7.17 -8.38 -34.27
N ARG A 231 -8.28 -8.72 -33.62
CA ARG A 231 -8.47 -8.62 -32.17
C ARG A 231 -9.00 -9.96 -31.69
N MET A 232 -8.24 -10.58 -30.80
CA MET A 232 -8.58 -11.85 -30.18
C MET A 232 -8.87 -11.58 -28.70
N PRO A 233 -10.12 -11.75 -28.24
CA PRO A 233 -10.44 -11.57 -26.84
C PRO A 233 -9.69 -12.61 -26.01
N GLY A 234 -9.14 -12.18 -24.89
CA GLY A 234 -8.49 -13.09 -23.96
C GLY A 234 -9.53 -14.01 -23.32
N ASN A 235 -9.24 -15.31 -23.28
CA ASN A 235 -10.12 -16.30 -22.68
C ASN A 235 -9.81 -16.51 -21.19
N LEU A 236 -10.76 -17.08 -20.46
CA LEU A 236 -10.53 -17.55 -19.11
C LEU A 236 -9.91 -18.95 -19.16
N PRO A 237 -8.66 -19.14 -18.68
CA PRO A 237 -8.06 -20.47 -18.65
C PRO A 237 -8.79 -21.40 -17.67
N PRO A 238 -8.72 -22.73 -17.87
CA PRO A 238 -9.23 -23.68 -16.89
C PRO A 238 -8.44 -23.57 -15.57
N LEU A 239 -9.08 -23.95 -14.46
CA LEU A 239 -8.49 -23.83 -13.12
C LEU A 239 -7.08 -24.43 -13.04
N ASP A 240 -6.85 -25.60 -13.65
CA ASP A 240 -5.54 -26.26 -13.62
C ASP A 240 -4.41 -25.40 -14.19
N ALA A 241 -4.69 -24.56 -15.20
CA ALA A 241 -3.70 -23.68 -15.82
C ALA A 241 -3.36 -22.47 -14.95
N VAL A 242 -4.29 -22.01 -14.10
CA VAL A 242 -4.14 -20.80 -13.28
C VAL A 242 -4.20 -21.07 -11.77
N ARG A 243 -4.17 -22.33 -11.34
CA ARG A 243 -4.41 -22.78 -9.97
C ARG A 243 -3.59 -22.03 -8.93
N ALA A 244 -2.28 -21.89 -9.15
CA ALA A 244 -1.38 -21.21 -8.22
C ALA A 244 -1.70 -19.71 -8.08
N ALA A 245 -2.13 -19.07 -9.17
CA ALA A 245 -2.57 -17.67 -9.14
C ALA A 245 -3.91 -17.54 -8.40
N VAL A 246 -4.89 -18.39 -8.72
CA VAL A 246 -6.20 -18.42 -8.05
C VAL A 246 -6.04 -18.66 -6.55
N HIS A 247 -5.21 -19.63 -6.14
CA HIS A 247 -4.93 -19.93 -4.74
C HIS A 247 -4.34 -18.74 -3.99
N ARG A 248 -3.31 -18.11 -4.55
CA ARG A 248 -2.70 -16.90 -3.96
C ARG A 248 -3.71 -15.78 -3.78
N GLU A 249 -4.47 -15.47 -4.84
CA GLU A 249 -5.44 -14.38 -4.82
C GLU A 249 -6.63 -14.67 -3.90
N TRP A 250 -7.06 -15.94 -3.81
CA TRP A 250 -8.09 -16.38 -2.86
C TRP A 250 -7.60 -16.24 -1.43
N THR A 251 -6.38 -16.69 -1.14
CA THR A 251 -5.77 -16.62 0.19
C THR A 251 -5.63 -15.16 0.64
N ASN A 252 -5.20 -14.29 -0.26
CA ASN A 252 -5.12 -12.86 0.00
C ASN A 252 -6.50 -12.25 0.30
N ALA A 253 -7.51 -12.55 -0.53
CA ALA A 253 -8.88 -12.07 -0.31
C ALA A 253 -9.43 -12.55 1.04
N ARG A 254 -9.19 -13.82 1.39
CA ARG A 254 -9.65 -14.42 2.65
C ARG A 254 -8.95 -13.80 3.86
N ARG A 255 -7.65 -13.50 3.77
CA ARG A 255 -6.91 -12.78 4.82
C ARG A 255 -7.53 -11.41 5.07
N LEU A 256 -7.76 -10.63 4.02
CA LEU A 256 -8.37 -9.29 4.14
C LEU A 256 -9.77 -9.36 4.78
N GLU A 257 -10.56 -10.38 4.44
CA GLU A 257 -11.87 -10.60 5.06
C GLU A 257 -11.76 -10.90 6.57
N ILE A 258 -10.79 -11.73 6.97
CA ILE A 258 -10.53 -12.05 8.39
C ILE A 258 -10.10 -10.79 9.16
N GLU A 259 -9.18 -10.00 8.60
CA GLU A 259 -8.72 -8.74 9.20
C GLU A 259 -9.88 -7.75 9.41
N GLN A 260 -10.75 -7.59 8.40
CA GLN A 260 -11.93 -6.73 8.50
C GLN A 260 -12.92 -7.22 9.56
N LYS A 261 -13.16 -8.53 9.64
CA LYS A 261 -14.03 -9.12 10.68
C LYS A 261 -13.46 -8.91 12.08
N LEU A 262 -12.15 -9.11 12.26
CA LEU A 262 -11.49 -8.83 13.53
C LEU A 262 -11.66 -7.35 13.90
N TYR A 263 -11.37 -6.43 12.98
CA TYR A 263 -11.54 -5.00 13.23
C TYR A 263 -12.99 -4.67 13.63
N ALA A 264 -13.98 -5.18 12.90
CA ALA A 264 -15.38 -4.96 13.20
C ALA A 264 -15.75 -5.46 14.61
N SER A 265 -15.28 -6.65 15.00
CA SER A 265 -15.47 -7.22 16.34
C SER A 265 -14.78 -6.40 17.43
N LEU A 266 -13.55 -5.93 17.21
CA LEU A 266 -12.87 -5.08 18.17
C LEU A 266 -13.56 -3.73 18.32
N ARG A 267 -13.99 -3.14 17.20
CA ARG A 267 -14.69 -1.86 17.13
C ARG A 267 -16.03 -1.90 17.86
N SER A 268 -16.78 -3.00 17.81
CA SER A 268 -18.08 -3.11 18.47
C SER A 268 -17.99 -3.08 20.01
N ARG A 269 -16.79 -3.20 20.59
CA ARG A 269 -16.55 -3.05 22.03
C ARG A 269 -16.49 -1.60 22.50
N TYR A 270 -16.54 -0.65 21.58
CA TYR A 270 -16.42 0.77 21.87
C TYR A 270 -17.66 1.52 21.42
N GLU A 271 -18.20 2.36 22.30
CA GLU A 271 -19.08 3.44 21.89
C GLU A 271 -18.23 4.52 21.22
N ILE A 272 -18.55 4.83 19.96
CA ILE A 272 -17.81 5.84 19.19
C ILE A 272 -18.70 7.07 19.04
N VAL A 273 -18.36 8.09 19.82
CA VAL A 273 -18.94 9.44 19.71
C VAL A 273 -17.99 10.28 18.87
N VAL A 274 -18.50 10.86 17.78
CA VAL A 274 -17.75 11.78 16.93
C VAL A 274 -18.30 13.18 17.14
N GLU A 275 -17.53 14.02 17.84
CA GLU A 275 -17.86 15.43 18.01
C GLU A 275 -17.58 16.19 16.72
N GLN A 276 -18.53 17.01 16.29
CA GLN A 276 -18.32 17.92 15.16
C GLN A 276 -17.59 19.18 15.65
N PRO A 277 -16.56 19.65 14.93
CA PRO A 277 -15.94 20.92 15.29
C PRO A 277 -16.98 22.04 15.20
N GLY A 278 -17.21 22.73 16.33
CA GLY A 278 -18.18 23.82 16.40
C GLY A 278 -17.89 24.88 15.34
N ALA A 279 -18.94 25.32 14.64
CA ALA A 279 -18.84 26.38 13.64
C ALA A 279 -18.12 27.58 14.25
N ARG A 280 -16.94 27.90 13.72
CA ARG A 280 -16.16 29.07 14.13
C ARG A 280 -17.02 30.30 13.84
N ALA A 281 -17.61 30.89 14.89
CA ALA A 281 -18.40 32.10 14.75
C ALA A 281 -17.49 33.21 14.22
N THR A 282 -17.56 33.45 12.90
CA THR A 282 -17.00 34.62 12.24
C THR A 282 -17.79 35.83 12.73
N LYS A 283 -17.45 36.33 13.92
CA LYS A 283 -17.74 37.72 14.27
C LYS A 283 -16.82 38.57 13.41
N ALA A 284 -17.38 39.01 12.29
CA ALA A 284 -16.90 40.16 11.55
C ALA A 284 -16.69 41.31 12.55
N ALA A 285 -15.43 41.68 12.76
CA ALA A 285 -15.08 42.96 13.33
C ALA A 285 -15.23 44.00 12.21
N SER A 286 -16.46 44.47 12.01
CA SER A 286 -16.68 45.82 11.55
C SER A 286 -16.27 46.76 12.68
N ARG A 287 -15.16 47.49 12.51
CA ARG A 287 -14.93 48.84 13.03
C ARG A 287 -13.72 49.44 12.34
#